data_AF-A0A835G4U0-F1
#
_entry.id   AF-A0A835G4U0-F1
#
_cell.length_a   1.000
_cell.length_b   1.000
_cell.length_c   1.000
_cell.angle_alpha   90.00
_cell.angle_beta   90.00
_cell.angle_gamma   90.00
#
_symmetry.space_group_name_H-M   'P 1'
#
loop_
_entity.id
_entity.type
_entity.pdbx_description
1 polymer ?
#
loop_
_entity_poly.entity_id
_entity_poly.type
_entity_poly.pdbx_seq_one_letter_code
_entity_poly.pdbx_strand_id
1 'polypeptide(L)'
;MLGFVMRTSSEFNNLGVATVLYNAYIRSKLEYGGIVWAPSEEKYNIMLERVQRKFARWLYKKRYGYYPYLYPSSFVAGMVDLETLKFRRVVQTILHYLSIVHHKVDNPIVLGMVRLLVPKRLAWNEQGQLRRGVGLAFCGGLKRAPTMRCMHRLFGHWALLRI
;
A
#
# COMPACT_ATOMS: atom_id res chain seq x y z
N MET A 1 -8.47 -20.25 15.00
CA MET A 1 -7.18 -19.80 14.44
C MET A 1 -6.39 -18.92 15.41
N LEU A 2 -6.90 -17.75 15.81
CA LEU A 2 -6.16 -16.84 16.70
C LEU A 2 -5.74 -17.44 18.05
N GLY A 3 -6.62 -18.25 18.66
CA GLY A 3 -6.32 -18.88 19.95
C GLY A 3 -5.14 -19.87 19.91
N PHE A 4 -4.78 -20.42 18.75
CA PHE A 4 -3.58 -21.23 18.60
C PHE A 4 -2.33 -20.34 18.73
N VAL A 5 -2.26 -19.28 17.92
CA VAL A 5 -1.18 -18.29 17.95
C VAL A 5 -0.95 -17.74 19.36
N MET A 6 -2.01 -17.33 20.06
CA MET A 6 -1.90 -16.76 21.41
C MET A 6 -1.35 -17.75 22.44
N ARG A 7 -1.67 -19.05 22.33
CA ARG A 7 -1.18 -20.10 23.23
C ARG A 7 0.26 -20.50 22.92
N THR A 8 0.59 -20.73 21.65
CA THR A 8 1.97 -21.03 21.26
C THR A 8 2.89 -19.87 21.57
N SER A 9 2.42 -18.64 21.36
CA SER A 9 3.24 -17.46 21.60
C SER A 9 3.19 -16.95 23.03
N SER A 10 2.41 -17.51 23.96
CA SER A 10 2.46 -17.09 25.36
C SER A 10 3.78 -17.50 26.04
N GLU A 11 4.40 -18.58 25.59
CA GLU A 11 5.65 -19.10 26.16
C GLU A 11 6.89 -18.30 25.72
N PHE A 12 6.86 -17.68 24.55
CA PHE A 12 8.00 -16.88 24.08
C PHE A 12 8.07 -15.53 24.80
N ASN A 13 9.25 -15.12 25.27
CA ASN A 13 9.41 -13.78 25.85
C ASN A 13 9.41 -12.67 24.77
N ASN A 14 9.85 -13.01 23.56
CA ASN A 14 9.98 -12.05 22.46
C ASN A 14 8.63 -11.72 21.79
N LEU A 15 8.23 -10.44 21.83
CA LEU A 15 7.01 -9.95 21.19
C LEU A 15 7.07 -10.08 19.66
N GLY A 16 8.25 -9.87 19.06
CA GLY A 16 8.45 -9.98 17.62
C GLY A 16 8.11 -11.36 17.07
N VAL A 17 8.41 -12.44 17.83
CA VAL A 17 8.09 -13.82 17.44
C VAL A 17 6.58 -14.01 17.33
N ALA A 18 5.81 -13.44 18.26
CA ALA A 18 4.36 -13.51 18.21
C ALA A 18 3.79 -12.79 16.98
N THR A 19 4.35 -11.63 16.63
CA THR A 19 3.97 -10.87 15.42
C THR A 19 4.31 -11.63 14.14
N VAL A 20 5.50 -12.25 14.07
CA VAL A 20 5.91 -13.08 12.92
C VAL A 20 4.98 -14.29 12.79
N LEU A 21 4.66 -14.97 13.88
CA LEU A 21 3.77 -16.15 13.85
C LEU A 21 2.33 -15.76 13.46
N TYR A 22 1.84 -14.61 13.92
CA TYR A 22 0.59 -14.02 13.46
C TYR A 22 0.60 -13.74 11.96
N ASN A 23 1.68 -13.13 11.45
CA ASN A 23 1.83 -12.82 10.04
C ASN A 23 1.91 -14.09 9.19
N ALA A 24 2.65 -15.10 9.63
CA ALA A 24 2.83 -16.35 8.89
C ALA A 24 1.52 -17.17 8.81
N TYR A 25 0.75 -17.25 9.90
CA TYR A 25 -0.42 -18.13 9.96
C TYR A 25 -1.74 -17.43 9.67
N ILE A 26 -2.03 -16.31 10.34
CA ILE A 26 -3.34 -15.65 10.25
C ILE A 26 -3.36 -14.71 9.07
N ARG A 27 -2.34 -13.85 8.95
CA ARG A 27 -2.30 -12.84 7.89
C ARG A 27 -2.25 -13.49 6.51
N SER A 28 -1.47 -14.56 6.32
CA SER A 28 -1.45 -15.32 5.06
C SER A 28 -2.84 -15.82 4.64
N LYS A 29 -3.63 -16.38 5.57
CA LYS A 29 -5.00 -16.85 5.29
C LYS A 29 -5.98 -15.71 5.02
N LEU A 30 -5.87 -14.60 5.75
CA LEU A 30 -6.76 -13.44 5.56
C LEU A 30 -6.48 -12.67 4.28
N GLU A 31 -5.22 -12.61 3.87
CA GLU A 31 -4.76 -11.80 2.73
C GLU A 31 -4.76 -12.59 1.41
N TYR A 32 -4.70 -13.93 1.44
CA TYR A 32 -4.67 -14.77 0.23
C TYR A 32 -5.75 -14.41 -0.81
N GLY A 33 -6.99 -14.19 -0.36
CA GLY A 33 -8.13 -13.87 -1.22
C GLY A 33 -8.49 -12.38 -1.26
N GLY A 34 -7.70 -11.49 -0.65
CA GLY A 34 -8.10 -10.10 -0.40
C GLY A 34 -8.40 -9.29 -1.66
N ILE A 35 -7.68 -9.55 -2.76
CA ILE A 35 -7.84 -8.82 -4.04
C ILE A 35 -9.10 -9.26 -4.79
N VAL A 36 -9.42 -10.56 -4.78
CA VAL A 36 -10.56 -11.12 -5.50
C VAL A 36 -11.85 -10.99 -4.71
N TRP A 37 -11.78 -11.22 -3.39
CA TRP A 37 -12.94 -11.34 -2.51
C TRP A 37 -13.11 -10.12 -1.59
N ALA A 38 -12.53 -8.96 -1.90
CA ALA A 38 -12.73 -7.76 -1.09
C ALA A 38 -14.24 -7.49 -0.91
N PRO A 39 -14.83 -7.76 0.27
CA PRO A 39 -16.27 -7.67 0.41
C PRO A 39 -16.67 -6.20 0.40
N SER A 40 -17.68 -5.87 -0.41
CA SER A 40 -18.27 -4.53 -0.44
C SER A 40 -19.01 -4.20 0.86
N GLU A 41 -19.52 -5.22 1.54
CA GLU A 41 -20.25 -5.08 2.80
C GLU A 41 -19.30 -4.82 3.99
N GLU A 42 -19.58 -3.72 4.70
CA GLU A 42 -18.80 -3.32 5.89
C GLU A 42 -18.85 -4.34 7.02
N LYS A 43 -19.94 -5.13 7.12
CA LYS A 43 -20.08 -6.19 8.13
C LYS A 43 -18.92 -7.17 8.10
N TYR A 44 -18.53 -7.67 6.92
CA TYR A 44 -17.44 -8.63 6.79
C TYR A 44 -16.08 -7.97 7.06
N ASN A 45 -15.91 -6.70 6.68
CA ASN A 45 -14.71 -5.93 7.03
C ASN A 45 -14.54 -5.80 8.55
N ILE A 46 -15.62 -5.46 9.26
CA ILE A 46 -15.62 -5.39 10.73
C ILE A 46 -15.32 -6.76 11.34
N MET A 47 -15.88 -7.85 10.82
CA MET A 47 -15.61 -9.20 11.32
C MET A 47 -14.14 -9.58 11.21
N LEU A 48 -13.50 -9.28 10.08
CA LEU A 48 -12.06 -9.53 9.88
C LEU A 48 -11.20 -8.63 10.77
N GLU A 49 -11.56 -7.35 10.88
CA GLU A 49 -10.88 -6.39 11.74
C GLU A 49 -10.99 -6.78 13.23
N ARG A 50 -12.08 -7.40 13.67
CA ARG A 50 -12.21 -7.93 15.05
C ARG A 50 -11.14 -8.96 15.39
N VAL A 51 -10.74 -9.81 14.43
CA VAL A 51 -9.66 -10.81 14.64
C VAL A 51 -8.34 -10.09 14.91
N GLN A 52 -8.02 -9.09 14.09
CA GLN A 52 -6.82 -8.26 14.27
C GLN A 52 -6.85 -7.50 15.59
N ARG A 53 -7.97 -6.84 15.93
CA ARG A 53 -8.12 -6.09 17.18
C ARG A 53 -7.96 -6.97 18.42
N LYS A 54 -8.42 -8.22 18.35
CA LYS A 54 -8.24 -9.20 19.44
C LYS A 54 -6.76 -9.56 19.60
N PHE A 55 -6.03 -9.75 18.49
CA PHE A 55 -4.59 -9.96 18.53
C PHE A 55 -3.84 -8.74 19.09
N ALA A 56 -4.16 -7.53 18.60
CA ALA A 56 -3.52 -6.29 19.03
C ALA A 56 -3.67 -6.06 20.54
N ARG A 57 -4.87 -6.28 21.11
CA ARG A 57 -5.09 -6.17 22.56
C ARG A 57 -4.33 -7.21 23.37
N TRP A 58 -4.23 -8.44 22.86
CA TRP A 58 -3.43 -9.47 23.53
C TRP A 58 -1.94 -9.11 23.53
N LEU A 59 -1.43 -8.64 22.39
CA LEU A 59 -0.02 -8.25 22.25
C LEU A 59 0.29 -6.99 23.07
N TYR A 60 -0.64 -6.04 23.15
CA TYR A 60 -0.56 -4.89 24.06
C TYR A 60 -0.46 -5.33 25.52
N LYS A 61 -1.34 -6.23 25.98
CA LYS A 61 -1.29 -6.78 27.34
C LYS A 61 0.06 -7.43 27.62
N LYS A 62 0.61 -8.14 26.63
CA LYS A 62 1.91 -8.79 26.76
C LYS A 62 3.08 -7.79 26.82
N ARG A 63 2.99 -6.66 26.10
CA ARG A 63 4.02 -5.60 26.06
C ARG A 63 4.02 -4.71 27.31
N TYR A 64 2.84 -4.33 27.80
CA TYR A 64 2.68 -3.33 28.87
C TYR A 64 2.20 -3.91 30.21
N GLY A 65 1.81 -5.19 30.26
CA GLY A 65 1.38 -5.87 31.48
C GLY A 65 -0.10 -5.66 31.86
N TYR A 66 -0.82 -4.73 31.23
CA TYR A 66 -2.23 -4.46 31.52
C TYR A 66 -3.12 -4.51 30.28
N TYR A 67 -4.41 -4.73 30.48
CA TYR A 67 -5.38 -4.82 29.39
C TYR A 67 -6.00 -3.44 29.09
N PRO A 68 -6.02 -2.99 27.82
CA PRO A 68 -6.50 -1.66 27.47
C PRO A 68 -8.03 -1.64 27.33
N TYR A 69 -8.74 -1.38 28.43
CA TYR A 69 -10.21 -1.31 28.45
C TYR A 69 -10.75 0.01 27.86
N LEU A 70 -10.12 1.13 28.20
CA LEU A 70 -10.59 2.48 27.87
C LEU A 70 -10.07 3.00 26.53
N TYR A 71 -9.04 2.36 25.97
CA TYR A 71 -8.41 2.85 24.75
C TYR A 71 -9.13 2.40 23.48
N PRO A 72 -9.32 3.30 22.49
CA PRO A 72 -9.90 2.95 21.21
C PRO A 72 -8.99 1.94 20.48
N SER A 73 -9.61 1.06 19.69
CA SER A 73 -8.89 -0.08 19.07
C SER A 73 -7.84 0.36 18.04
N SER A 74 -8.02 1.51 17.39
CA SER A 74 -7.04 2.11 16.48
C SER A 74 -5.76 2.53 17.20
N PHE A 75 -5.90 3.13 18.39
CA PHE A 75 -4.77 3.53 19.22
C PHE A 75 -3.96 2.31 19.70
N VAL A 76 -4.66 1.26 20.16
CA VAL A 76 -4.00 0.01 20.58
C VAL A 76 -3.26 -0.64 19.41
N ALA A 77 -3.82 -0.61 18.20
CA ALA A 77 -3.15 -1.14 17.02
C ALA A 77 -1.88 -0.34 16.67
N GLY A 78 -1.93 0.99 16.78
CA GLY A 78 -0.76 1.86 16.57
C GLY A 78 0.36 1.60 17.58
N MET A 79 0.05 1.40 18.85
CA MET A 79 1.05 1.09 19.91
C MET A 79 1.77 -0.26 19.73
N VAL A 80 1.19 -1.14 18.92
CA VAL A 80 1.67 -2.49 18.65
C VAL A 80 2.22 -2.61 17.23
N ASP A 81 2.32 -1.49 16.51
CA ASP A 81 2.81 -1.42 15.13
C ASP A 81 2.02 -2.31 14.15
N LEU A 82 0.70 -2.44 14.39
CA LEU A 82 -0.21 -3.20 13.54
C LEU A 82 -1.06 -2.28 12.66
N GLU A 83 -0.86 -2.37 11.35
CA GLU A 83 -1.64 -1.63 10.36
C GLU A 83 -3.07 -2.16 10.21
N THR A 84 -4.04 -1.26 10.08
CA THR A 84 -5.45 -1.63 9.84
C THR A 84 -5.63 -2.50 8.59
N LEU A 85 -6.64 -3.39 8.59
CA LEU A 85 -6.93 -4.24 7.42
C LEU A 85 -7.23 -3.41 6.17
N LYS A 86 -7.95 -2.29 6.34
CA LYS A 86 -8.30 -1.38 5.25
C LYS A 86 -7.06 -0.83 4.56
N PHE A 87 -6.10 -0.32 5.32
CA PHE A 87 -4.86 0.22 4.78
C PHE A 87 -4.09 -0.83 3.99
N ARG A 88 -3.91 -2.02 4.58
CA ARG A 88 -3.20 -3.14 3.94
C ARG A 88 -3.85 -3.55 2.62
N ARG A 89 -5.17 -3.60 2.56
CA ARG A 89 -5.90 -3.93 1.32
C ARG A 89 -5.72 -2.87 0.24
N VAL A 90 -5.75 -1.59 0.60
CA VAL A 90 -5.48 -0.51 -0.37
C VAL A 90 -4.08 -0.67 -0.96
N VAL A 91 -3.08 -0.94 -0.11
CA VAL A 91 -1.71 -1.21 -0.57
C VAL A 91 -1.66 -2.43 -1.49
N GLN A 92 -2.30 -3.54 -1.12
CA GLN A 92 -2.35 -4.75 -1.95
C GLN A 92 -3.02 -4.50 -3.30
N THR A 93 -4.11 -3.73 -3.33
CA THR A 93 -4.79 -3.32 -4.56
C THR A 93 -3.86 -2.49 -5.44
N ILE A 94 -3.15 -1.51 -4.88
CA ILE A 94 -2.17 -0.69 -5.61
C ILE A 94 -1.05 -1.56 -6.17
N LEU A 95 -0.45 -2.44 -5.35
CA LEU A 95 0.61 -3.36 -5.77
C LEU A 95 0.15 -4.30 -6.88
N HIS A 96 -1.10 -4.76 -6.82
CA HIS A 96 -1.69 -5.59 -7.86
C HIS A 96 -1.82 -4.81 -9.18
N TYR A 97 -2.36 -3.60 -9.15
CA TYR A 97 -2.43 -2.74 -10.34
C TYR A 97 -1.05 -2.43 -10.94
N LEU A 98 -0.06 -2.12 -10.11
CA LEU A 98 1.32 -1.92 -10.56
C LEU A 98 1.87 -3.19 -11.20
N SER A 99 1.58 -4.36 -10.63
CA SER A 99 2.01 -5.65 -11.20
C SER A 99 1.37 -5.93 -12.56
N ILE A 100 0.12 -5.52 -12.78
CA ILE A 100 -0.57 -5.59 -14.08
C ILE A 100 0.10 -4.67 -15.11
N VAL A 101 0.39 -3.41 -14.73
CA VAL A 101 1.05 -2.44 -15.63
C VAL A 101 2.46 -2.89 -16.02
N HIS A 102 3.17 -3.57 -15.12
CA HIS A 102 4.48 -4.15 -15.39
C HIS A 102 4.45 -5.51 -16.09
N HIS A 103 3.27 -5.98 -16.53
CA HIS A 103 3.09 -7.29 -17.17
C HIS A 103 3.62 -8.47 -16.33
N LYS A 104 3.62 -8.34 -14.99
CA LYS A 104 3.94 -9.45 -14.08
C LYS A 104 2.74 -10.38 -13.85
N VAL A 105 1.54 -9.85 -14.07
CA VAL A 105 0.27 -10.56 -13.93
C VAL A 105 -0.55 -10.29 -15.18
N ASP A 106 -0.92 -11.37 -15.88
CA ASP A 106 -1.69 -11.29 -17.11
C ASP A 106 -3.18 -11.21 -16.81
N ASN A 107 -3.73 -10.00 -16.87
CA ASN A 107 -5.17 -9.76 -16.81
C ASN A 107 -5.57 -8.67 -17.83
N PRO A 108 -5.90 -9.05 -19.07
CA PRO A 108 -6.18 -8.10 -20.14
C PRO A 108 -7.46 -7.30 -19.89
N ILE A 109 -8.43 -7.88 -19.19
CA ILE A 109 -9.72 -7.24 -18.87
C ILE A 109 -9.48 -6.07 -17.92
N VAL A 110 -8.78 -6.32 -16.80
CA VAL A 110 -8.50 -5.27 -15.81
C VAL A 110 -7.55 -4.23 -16.39
N LEU A 111 -6.53 -4.63 -17.17
CA LEU A 111 -5.63 -3.69 -17.83
C LEU A 111 -6.38 -2.75 -18.80
N GLY A 112 -7.34 -3.28 -19.57
CA GLY A 112 -8.17 -2.47 -20.47
C GLY A 112 -9.06 -1.45 -19.75
N MET A 113 -9.43 -1.72 -18.49
CA MET A 113 -10.18 -0.78 -17.65
C MET A 113 -9.31 0.33 -17.05
N VAL A 114 -8.00 0.10 -16.91
CA VAL A 114 -7.07 1.08 -16.33
C VAL A 114 -6.77 2.18 -17.34
N ARG A 115 -7.33 3.38 -17.12
CA ARG A 115 -7.04 4.57 -17.93
C ARG A 115 -5.73 5.21 -17.47
N LEU A 116 -4.63 4.84 -18.11
CA LEU A 116 -3.34 5.51 -17.89
C LEU A 116 -3.36 6.90 -18.54
N LEU A 117 -3.16 7.94 -17.73
CA LEU A 117 -2.94 9.30 -18.22
C LEU A 117 -1.51 9.40 -18.76
N VAL A 118 -1.30 8.90 -19.98
CA VAL A 118 -0.03 9.02 -20.68
C VAL A 118 0.05 10.42 -21.29
N PRO A 119 1.03 11.26 -20.92
CA PRO A 119 1.25 12.52 -21.59
C PRO A 119 1.44 12.25 -23.08
N LYS A 120 0.57 12.81 -23.93
CA LYS A 120 0.78 12.74 -25.37
C LYS A 120 2.15 13.32 -25.64
N ARG A 121 3.01 12.53 -26.28
CA ARG A 121 4.34 12.97 -26.70
C ARG A 121 4.11 14.22 -27.54
N LEU A 122 4.43 15.39 -27.00
CA LEU A 122 4.45 16.60 -27.80
C LEU A 122 5.53 16.32 -28.84
N ALA A 123 5.13 16.19 -30.11
CA ALA A 123 6.09 16.07 -31.19
C ALA A 123 6.91 17.37 -31.15
N TRP A 124 8.16 17.24 -30.71
CA TRP A 124 9.11 18.33 -30.81
C TRP A 124 9.38 18.53 -32.30
N ASN A 125 9.36 19.78 -32.75
CA ASN A 125 9.83 20.11 -34.10
C ASN A 125 11.33 19.80 -34.17
N GLU A 126 11.89 19.67 -35.37
CA GLU A 126 13.35 19.54 -35.59
C GLU A 126 14.14 20.69 -34.92
N GLN A 127 13.49 21.83 -34.66
CA GLN A 127 14.06 22.97 -33.92
C GLN A 127 13.84 22.94 -32.40
N GLY A 128 13.36 21.83 -31.82
CA GLY A 128 13.15 21.73 -30.36
C GLY A 128 12.04 22.63 -29.80
N GLN A 129 11.05 23.00 -30.62
CA GLN A 129 9.86 23.74 -30.18
C GLN A 129 8.62 22.84 -30.12
N LEU A 130 7.70 23.15 -29.21
CA LEU A 130 6.39 22.50 -29.13
C LEU A 130 5.54 22.89 -30.36
N ARG A 131 5.06 21.90 -31.14
CA ARG A 131 4.04 22.15 -32.18
C ARG A 131 2.80 22.79 -31.55
N ARG A 132 2.63 24.10 -31.71
CA ARG A 132 1.37 24.79 -31.45
C ARG A 132 0.37 24.32 -32.52
N GLY A 133 -0.53 23.41 -32.15
CA GLY A 133 -1.56 22.93 -33.08
C GLY A 133 -2.13 21.52 -32.83
N VAL A 134 -1.60 20.75 -31.88
CA VAL A 134 -2.30 19.53 -31.46
C VAL A 134 -3.35 19.95 -30.44
N GLY A 135 -4.62 19.88 -30.84
CA GLY A 135 -5.74 20.12 -29.94
C GLY A 135 -5.52 19.40 -28.62
N LEU A 136 -5.33 20.17 -27.55
CA LEU A 136 -5.46 19.70 -26.19
C LEU A 136 -6.89 19.20 -26.08
N ALA A 137 -7.08 17.88 -26.17
CA ALA A 137 -8.30 17.28 -25.68
C ALA A 137 -8.46 17.78 -24.25
N PHE A 138 -9.50 18.59 -24.06
CA PHE A 138 -9.86 19.32 -22.88
C PHE A 138 -9.59 18.52 -21.59
N CYS A 139 -8.51 18.85 -20.87
CA CYS A 139 -8.46 18.64 -19.43
C CYS A 139 -8.74 19.99 -18.80
N GLY A 140 -10.01 20.23 -18.48
CA GLY A 140 -10.40 21.35 -17.64
C GLY A 140 -9.68 21.26 -16.30
N GLY A 141 -8.88 22.30 -16.00
CA GLY A 141 -8.43 22.59 -14.65
C GLY A 141 -7.20 21.83 -14.15
N LEU A 142 -6.01 22.17 -14.63
CA LEU A 142 -4.84 22.24 -13.75
C LEU A 142 -3.84 23.29 -14.27
N LYS A 143 -4.08 24.54 -13.89
CA LYS A 143 -3.06 25.59 -13.97
C LYS A 143 -1.97 25.24 -12.96
N ARG A 144 -0.87 24.63 -13.42
CA ARG A 144 0.47 24.45 -12.81
C ARG A 144 0.91 22.97 -12.81
N ALA A 145 1.74 22.61 -13.79
CA ALA A 145 3.09 22.07 -13.55
C ALA A 145 3.69 21.44 -14.83
N PRO A 146 4.89 21.86 -15.23
CA PRO A 146 5.87 20.96 -15.80
C PRO A 146 7.17 21.05 -14.99
N THR A 147 7.32 20.20 -13.97
CA THR A 147 8.58 20.15 -13.19
C THR A 147 9.05 18.71 -12.95
N MET A 148 8.88 17.80 -13.92
CA MET A 148 9.48 16.46 -13.82
C MET A 148 10.60 16.16 -14.83
N ARG A 149 11.12 17.16 -15.55
CA ARG A 149 12.34 16.97 -16.37
C ARG A 149 13.42 18.06 -16.26
N CYS A 150 13.36 18.94 -15.25
CA CYS A 150 14.48 19.82 -14.93
C CYS A 150 15.53 19.18 -13.98
N MET A 151 15.20 18.09 -13.29
CA MET A 151 16.15 17.47 -12.34
C MET A 151 17.30 16.69 -13.00
N HIS A 152 17.12 16.18 -14.22
CA HIS A 152 18.15 15.37 -14.87
C HIS A 152 19.28 16.18 -15.53
N ARG A 153 19.19 17.52 -15.53
CA ARG A 153 20.20 18.42 -16.10
C ARG A 153 21.05 19.14 -15.05
N LEU A 154 20.70 19.05 -13.77
CA LEU A 154 21.44 19.69 -12.66
C LEU A 154 22.45 18.76 -11.97
N PHE A 155 22.38 17.45 -12.18
CA PHE A 155 23.31 16.46 -11.57
C PHE A 155 24.41 15.95 -12.53
N GLY A 156 24.60 16.60 -13.69
CA GLY A 156 25.62 16.24 -14.68
C GLY A 156 26.92 17.05 -14.60
N HIS A 157 27.10 17.90 -13.57
CA HIS A 157 28.19 18.88 -13.55
C HIS A 157 29.08 18.83 -12.28
N TRP A 158 29.28 17.63 -11.72
CA TRP A 158 30.24 17.39 -10.62
C TRP A 158 31.19 16.21 -10.89
N ALA A 159 31.30 15.74 -12.15
CA ALA A 159 32.19 14.64 -12.54
C ALA A 159 33.59 15.09 -13.01
N LEU A 160 33.97 16.36 -12.85
CA LEU A 160 35.31 16.85 -13.19
C LEU A 160 35.78 17.90 -12.19
N LEU A 161 36.36 17.43 -11.08
CA LEU A 161 37.41 18.12 -10.32
C LEU A 161 38.00 17.12 -9.33
N ARG A 162 38.87 16.28 -9.88
CA ARG A 162 39.89 15.51 -9.16
C ARG A 162 41.20 15.75 -9.91
N ILE A 163 41.91 16.79 -9.50
CA ILE A 163 43.38 16.96 -9.45
C ILE A 163 43.59 17.90 -8.25
#